data_AF-A0A0H3L1Z0-F1
#
_entry.id   AF-A0A0H3L1Z0-F1
#
_cell.length_a   1.000
_cell.length_b   1.000
_cell.length_c   1.000
_cell.angle_alpha   90.00
_cell.angle_beta   90.00
_cell.angle_gamma   90.00
#
_symmetry.space_group_name_H-M   'P 1'
#
loop_
_entity.id
_entity.type
_entity.pdbx_description
1 polymer ?
#
loop_
_entity_poly.entity_id
_entity_poly.type
_entity_poly.pdbx_seq_one_letter_code
_entity_poly.pdbx_strand_id
1 'polypeptide(L)' 'MSCLRSQRDVKLSLEAQKLQKLPFSREITKKEQANLGALKKSVRGLVVVHPMTALGREMGLSVMTGFAKNAF' A
#
# COMPACT_ATOMS: atom_id res chain seq x y z
N MET A 1 -29.21 -4.02 9.80
CA MET A 1 -28.02 -4.90 9.68
C MET A 1 -26.96 -4.22 8.82
N SER A 2 -26.05 -3.39 9.39
CA SER A 2 -24.89 -2.85 8.62
C SER A 2 -23.84 -2.05 9.40
N CYS A 3 -23.85 -1.98 10.74
CA CYS A 3 -22.89 -1.14 11.50
C CYS A 3 -21.42 -1.60 11.37
N LEU A 4 -21.18 -2.90 11.15
CA LEU A 4 -19.84 -3.47 10.99
C LEU A 4 -19.23 -3.24 9.59
N ARG A 5 -20.04 -2.91 8.58
CA ARG A 5 -19.52 -2.64 7.22
C ARG A 5 -19.01 -1.20 7.14
N SER A 6 -19.85 -0.23 7.52
CA SER A 6 -19.49 1.20 7.58
C SER A 6 -18.20 1.49 8.35
N GLN A 7 -17.97 0.85 9.51
CA GLN A 7 -16.73 1.05 10.28
C GLN A 7 -15.47 0.55 9.56
N ARG A 8 -15.58 -0.44 8.67
CA ARG A 8 -14.45 -0.95 7.89
C ARG A 8 -14.11 0.00 6.74
N ASP A 9 -15.13 0.50 6.04
CA ASP A 9 -14.94 1.48 4.95
C ASP A 9 -14.26 2.76 5.46
N VAL A 10 -14.65 3.25 6.64
CA VAL A 10 -14.04 4.44 7.25
C VAL A 10 -12.56 4.20 7.60
N LYS A 11 -12.20 3.03 8.15
CA LYS A 11 -10.81 2.71 8.51
C LYS A 11 -9.93 2.57 7.27
N LEU A 12 -10.42 1.90 6.23
CA LEU A 12 -9.70 1.73 4.95
C LEU A 12 -9.41 3.08 4.30
N SER A 13 -10.39 4.00 4.33
CA SER A 13 -10.20 5.36 3.79
C SER A 13 -9.12 6.15 4.54
N LEU A 14 -9.05 6.03 5.87
CA LEU A 14 -8.01 6.69 6.68
C LEU A 14 -6.61 6.13 6.44
N GLU A 15 -6.49 4.81 6.28
CA GLU A 15 -5.21 4.18 5.92
C GLU A 15 -4.78 4.57 4.50
N ALA A 16 -5.74 4.63 3.57
CA ALA A 16 -5.47 5.07 2.22
C ALA A 16 -4.96 6.51 2.15
N GLN A 17 -5.57 7.42 2.91
CA GLN A 17 -5.10 8.80 3.03
C GLN A 17 -3.71 8.90 3.64
N LYS A 18 -3.36 8.05 4.62
CA LYS A 18 -2.02 8.01 5.21
C LYS A 18 -0.96 7.56 4.20
N LEU A 19 -1.31 6.58 3.35
CA LEU A 19 -0.41 6.09 2.31
C LEU A 19 -0.21 7.11 1.19
N GLN A 20 -1.26 7.82 0.77
CA GLN A 20 -1.17 8.91 -0.21
C GLN A 20 -0.35 10.11 0.31
N LYS A 21 -0.31 10.33 1.63
CA LYS A 21 0.52 11.38 2.26
C LYS A 21 2.00 11.02 2.32
N LEU A 22 2.39 9.80 1.98
CA LEU A 22 3.80 9.42 1.94
C LEU A 22 4.48 10.03 0.70
N PRO A 23 5.69 10.60 0.84
CA PRO A 23 6.35 11.32 -0.25
C PRO A 23 6.87 10.42 -1.37
N PHE A 24 7.15 9.14 -1.08
CA PHE A 24 7.66 8.21 -2.06
C PHE A 24 6.66 7.07 -2.28
N SER A 25 6.07 7.05 -3.46
CA SER A 25 5.22 5.97 -3.95
C SER A 25 5.67 5.57 -5.34
N ARG A 26 5.88 4.27 -5.55
CA ARG A 26 6.22 3.73 -6.87
C ARG A 26 5.76 2.30 -7.04
N GLU A 27 5.61 1.91 -8.30
CA GLU A 27 5.33 0.54 -8.68
C GLU A 27 6.52 -0.36 -8.35
N ILE A 28 6.26 -1.53 -7.75
CA ILE A 28 7.28 -2.53 -7.47
C ILE A 28 7.41 -3.45 -8.69
N THR A 29 8.60 -3.47 -9.27
CA THR A 29 8.88 -4.33 -10.42
C THR A 29 8.96 -5.80 -10.01
N LYS A 30 8.79 -6.72 -10.97
CA LYS A 30 8.90 -8.18 -10.70
C LYS A 30 10.24 -8.58 -10.07
N LYS A 31 11.33 -7.91 -10.44
CA LYS A 31 12.67 -8.16 -9.86
C LYS A 31 12.73 -7.78 -8.39
N GLU A 32 12.09 -6.68 -8.03
CA GLU A 32 11.99 -6.22 -6.64
C GLU A 32 10.98 -7.05 -5.84
N GLN A 33 9.92 -7.52 -6.48
CA GLN A 33 8.97 -8.45 -5.89
C GLN A 33 9.66 -9.75 -5.43
N ALA A 34 10.61 -10.25 -6.23
CA ALA A 34 11.45 -11.39 -5.84
C ALA A 34 12.40 -11.07 -4.68
N ASN A 35 12.80 -9.80 -4.53
CA ASN A 35 13.73 -9.32 -3.50
C ASN A 35 13.03 -8.53 -2.38
N LEU A 36 11.74 -8.78 -2.13
CA LEU A 36 10.97 -8.06 -1.10
C LEU A 36 11.60 -8.13 0.29
N GLY A 37 12.28 -9.23 0.62
CA GLY A 37 12.98 -9.37 1.90
C GLY A 37 14.09 -8.33 2.07
N ALA A 38 14.94 -8.16 1.06
CA ALA A 38 15.99 -7.14 1.05
C ALA A 38 15.38 -5.74 1.00
N LEU A 39 14.37 -5.52 0.16
CA LEU A 39 13.72 -4.21 0.00
C LEU A 39 13.07 -3.72 1.30
N LYS A 40 12.33 -4.59 2.01
CA LYS A 40 11.74 -4.27 3.33
C LYS A 40 12.79 -4.01 4.40
N LYS A 41 13.98 -4.62 4.27
CA LYS A 41 15.08 -4.42 5.22
C LYS A 41 15.81 -3.10 4.97
N SER A 42 16.04 -2.76 3.71
CA SER A 42 16.65 -1.48 3.31
C SER A 42 15.74 -0.30 3.58
N VAL A 43 14.43 -0.47 3.37
CA VAL A 43 13.43 0.60 3.46
C VAL A 43 12.57 0.36 4.70
N ARG A 44 13.03 0.88 5.84
CA ARG A 44 12.28 0.81 7.09
C ARG A 44 10.93 1.52 6.94
N GLY A 45 9.85 0.75 7.14
CA GLY A 45 8.48 1.25 7.01
C GLY A 45 7.92 1.25 5.59
N LEU A 46 8.49 0.46 4.67
CA LEU A 46 7.90 0.19 3.37
C LEU A 46 6.55 -0.54 3.52
N VAL A 47 5.50 0.07 3.01
CA VAL A 47 4.16 -0.55 2.90
C VAL A 47 3.96 -0.96 1.45
N VAL A 48 3.57 -2.22 1.22
CA VAL A 48 3.32 -2.72 -0.13
C VAL A 48 1.84 -3.08 -0.27
N VAL A 49 1.20 -2.50 -1.27
CA VAL A 49 -0.22 -2.72 -1.57
C VAL A 49 -0.35 -3.49 -2.87
N HIS A 50 -1.13 -4.58 -2.84
CA HIS A 50 -1.41 -5.39 -4.03
C HIS A 50 -2.71 -4.90 -4.70
N PRO A 51 -2.81 -4.86 -6.03
CA PRO A 51 -3.99 -4.35 -6.74
C PRO A 51 -5.28 -5.12 -6.39
N MET A 52 -5.16 -6.41 -6.08
CA MET A 52 -6.30 -7.26 -5.72
C MET A 52 -6.77 -7.11 -4.26
N THR A 53 -6.04 -6.36 -3.41
CA THR A 53 -6.46 -6.10 -2.02
C THR A 53 -7.62 -5.11 -1.96
N ALA A 54 -8.35 -5.07 -0.84
CA ALA A 54 -9.42 -4.09 -0.64
C ALA A 54 -8.91 -2.65 -0.82
N LEU A 55 -7.78 -2.31 -0.21
CA LEU A 55 -7.12 -1.01 -0.37
C LEU A 55 -6.68 -0.75 -1.81
N GLY A 56 -6.06 -1.74 -2.47
CA GLY A 56 -5.64 -1.60 -3.86
C GLY A 56 -6.80 -1.32 -4.82
N ARG A 57 -7.93 -2.00 -4.62
CA ARG A 57 -9.16 -1.79 -5.39
C ARG A 57 -9.78 -0.42 -5.13
N GLU A 58 -9.84 0.02 -3.86
CA GLU A 58 -10.35 1.35 -3.51
C GLU A 58 -9.47 2.48 -4.06
N MET A 59 -8.15 2.28 -4.07
CA MET A 59 -7.19 3.23 -4.63
C MET A 59 -7.09 3.19 -6.17
N GLY A 60 -7.72 2.22 -6.84
CA GLY A 60 -7.59 2.05 -8.29
C GLY A 60 -6.19 1.61 -8.75
N LEU A 61 -5.40 0.98 -7.87
CA LEU A 61 -4.07 0.47 -8.22
C LEU A 61 -4.21 -0.72 -9.17
N SER A 62 -3.56 -0.64 -10.33
CA SER A 62 -3.51 -1.75 -11.30
C SER A 62 -2.32 -2.68 -11.07
N VAL A 63 -1.28 -2.18 -10.41
CA VAL A 63 -0.03 -2.91 -10.16
C VAL A 63 0.37 -2.84 -8.69
N MET A 64 1.28 -3.72 -8.30
CA MET A 64 1.80 -3.75 -6.94
C MET A 64 2.57 -2.47 -6.67
N THR A 65 2.12 -1.68 -5.70
CA THR A 65 2.66 -0.34 -5.42
C THR A 65 3.25 -0.33 -4.02
N GLY A 66 4.47 0.19 -3.90
CA GLY A 66 5.12 0.43 -2.63
C GLY A 66 4.96 1.89 -2.22
N PHE A 67 4.77 2.11 -0.92
CA PHE A 67 4.73 3.42 -0.29
C PHE A 67 5.74 3.46 0.85
N ALA A 68 6.55 4.51 0.92
CA ALA A 68 7.55 4.68 1.97
C ALA A 68 7.79 6.15 2.31
N LYS A 69 8.39 6.37 3.49
CA LYS A 69 8.88 7.69 3.90
C LYS A 69 10.20 8.07 3.22
N ASN A 70 10.98 7.08 2.83
CA ASN A 70 12.28 7.25 2.18
C ASN A 70 12.20 6.77 0.74
N ALA A 71 13.04 7.35 -0.14
CA ALA A 71 13.19 6.86 -1.50
C ALA A 71 13.69 5.41 -1.50
N PHE A 72 13.10 4.60 -2.36
CA PHE A 72 13.51 3.25 -2.65
C PHE A 72 13.37 3.01 -4.13
#